data_AF-A0A9R0XZV1-F1
#
_entry.id   AF-A0A9R0XZV1-F1
#
_cell.length_a   1.000
_cell.length_b   1.000
_cell.length_c   1.000
_cell.angle_alpha   90.00
_cell.angle_beta   90.00
_cell.angle_gamma   90.00
#
_symmetry.space_group_name_H-M   'P 1'
#
loop_
_entity.id
_entity.type
_entity.pdbx_description
1 polymer ?
#
loop_
_entity_poly.entity_id
_entity_poly.type
_entity_poly.pdbx_seq_one_letter_code
_entity_poly.pdbx_strand_id
1 'polypeptide(L)'
;MSYEFSLIKGNAIMGVYGYPIEIQSLFFMALRCALLMLKHDAEGKDFVERIATRLHALSYHMRSYFWLDFQQLNDIYRYKTEEYSHTAVNKFNVIPDSIPDWLFDFMPCEGGFFVGNVSPARMDFRWFALGNMIAIVSSLATPEQSMAIMDLIEERWEELIGEMPLKICYPAIENHEWRIVTGCDPKNTRWSYHNGGSWPVLLWLLTAASIKTGRPQIARRAIDLAERRLLKDGWPEYYDGKLGKYVGKQARKFQTWSIAGYLVAKMLLEDPSHLGMIALEEDKAMKPVLRRSASWTN
;
A
#
# COMPACT_ATOMS: atom_id res chain seq x y z
N MET A 1 7.81 3.20 13.58
CA MET A 1 7.92 4.67 13.74
C MET A 1 9.18 5.27 13.10
N SER A 2 10.41 4.76 13.27
CA SER A 2 11.60 5.40 12.63
C SER A 2 11.64 5.35 11.09
N TYR A 3 10.86 4.47 10.44
CA TYR A 3 10.77 4.30 8.99
C TYR A 3 9.96 5.43 8.33
N GLU A 4 8.72 5.62 8.77
CA GLU A 4 7.86 6.72 8.34
C GLU A 4 8.48 8.08 8.62
N PHE A 5 9.16 8.23 9.76
CA PHE A 5 9.84 9.48 10.09
C PHE A 5 10.96 9.84 9.10
N SER A 6 11.54 8.88 8.37
CA SER A 6 12.53 9.16 7.30
C SER A 6 11.87 9.75 6.05
N LEU A 7 10.70 9.24 5.66
CA LEU A 7 9.90 9.75 4.54
C LEU A 7 9.26 11.12 4.86
N ILE A 8 8.93 11.38 6.13
CA ILE A 8 8.26 12.62 6.57
C ILE A 8 9.26 13.74 6.92
N LYS A 9 10.49 13.43 7.39
CA LYS A 9 11.47 14.46 7.84
C LYS A 9 12.23 15.20 6.73
N GLY A 10 11.77 15.17 5.48
CA GLY A 10 12.34 16.03 4.42
C GLY A 10 13.77 15.71 3.98
N ASN A 11 14.35 14.58 4.42
CA ASN A 11 15.71 14.17 4.03
C ASN A 11 15.73 13.20 2.83
N ALA A 12 14.57 12.74 2.35
CA ALA A 12 14.46 11.88 1.17
C ALA A 12 13.19 12.26 0.38
N ILE A 13 13.36 12.92 -0.77
CA ILE A 13 12.25 13.35 -1.62
C ILE A 13 11.89 12.17 -2.55
N MET A 14 10.69 11.61 -2.40
CA MET A 14 10.19 10.47 -3.20
C MET A 14 8.87 10.76 -3.91
N GLY A 15 8.49 12.04 -4.01
CA GLY A 15 7.22 12.46 -4.60
C GLY A 15 5.98 12.09 -3.78
N VAL A 16 6.14 11.70 -2.52
CA VAL A 16 5.04 11.24 -1.63
C VAL A 16 4.28 12.39 -0.94
N TYR A 17 4.36 13.61 -1.45
CA TYR A 17 3.60 14.76 -0.95
C TYR A 17 2.11 14.67 -1.32
N GLY A 18 1.24 15.37 -0.59
CA GLY A 18 -0.21 15.35 -0.83
C GLY A 18 -0.91 14.30 0.03
N TYR A 19 -1.56 13.32 -0.60
CA TYR A 19 -2.37 12.31 0.08
C TYR A 19 -1.83 10.89 -0.15
N PRO A 20 -0.62 10.56 0.33
CA PRO A 20 -0.03 9.25 0.10
C PRO A 20 -0.84 8.15 0.82
N ILE A 21 -1.07 7.03 0.13
CA ILE A 21 -1.84 5.88 0.64
C ILE A 21 -1.35 5.39 2.01
N GLU A 22 -0.05 5.44 2.26
CA GLU A 22 0.54 5.02 3.53
C GLU A 22 -0.02 5.81 4.71
N ILE A 23 -0.04 7.15 4.59
CA ILE A 23 -0.57 8.05 5.61
C ILE A 23 -2.09 7.90 5.72
N GLN A 24 -2.80 7.75 4.60
CA GLN A 24 -4.26 7.60 4.63
C GLN A 24 -4.70 6.29 5.30
N SER A 25 -4.04 5.18 4.99
CA SER A 25 -4.30 3.87 5.59
C SER A 25 -3.96 3.85 7.08
N LEU A 26 -2.83 4.43 7.49
CA LEU A 26 -2.46 4.54 8.90
C LEU A 26 -3.37 5.50 9.66
N PHE A 27 -3.78 6.61 9.05
CA PHE A 27 -4.75 7.53 9.64
C PHE A 27 -6.11 6.84 9.85
N PHE A 28 -6.59 6.09 8.87
CA PHE A 28 -7.81 5.29 8.99
C PHE A 28 -7.70 4.29 10.15
N MET A 29 -6.61 3.53 10.21
CA MET A 29 -6.36 2.56 11.29
C MET A 29 -6.31 3.25 12.66
N ALA A 30 -5.61 4.37 12.78
CA ALA A 30 -5.50 5.13 14.03
C ALA A 30 -6.85 5.66 14.50
N LEU A 31 -7.68 6.18 13.59
CA LEU A 31 -9.04 6.63 13.90
C LEU A 31 -9.91 5.48 14.43
N ARG A 32 -9.83 4.30 13.81
CA ARG A 32 -10.56 3.12 14.31
C ARG A 32 -10.07 2.66 15.68
N CYS A 33 -8.75 2.61 15.89
CA CYS A 33 -8.19 2.28 17.21
C CYS A 33 -8.59 3.32 18.27
N ALA A 34 -8.65 4.60 17.91
CA ALA A 34 -9.08 5.66 18.83
C ALA A 34 -10.51 5.43 19.31
N LEU A 35 -11.44 5.03 18.44
CA LEU A 35 -12.82 4.71 18.84
C LEU A 35 -12.90 3.59 19.90
N LEU A 36 -11.96 2.64 19.89
CA LEU A 36 -11.91 1.54 20.87
C LEU A 36 -11.36 1.98 22.23
N MET A 37 -10.60 3.08 22.29
CA MET A 37 -9.87 3.52 23.49
C MET A 37 -10.45 4.80 24.12
N LEU A 38 -11.27 5.55 23.39
CA LEU A 38 -11.88 6.78 23.89
C LEU A 38 -12.91 6.51 24.99
N LYS A 39 -12.91 7.38 26.00
CA LYS A 39 -13.92 7.36 27.07
C LYS A 39 -15.26 7.90 26.54
N HIS A 40 -16.37 7.47 27.13
CA HIS A 40 -17.71 7.91 26.74
C HIS A 40 -18.25 9.09 27.59
N ASP A 41 -17.36 9.98 28.03
CA ASP A 41 -17.74 11.26 28.67
C ASP A 41 -18.19 12.29 27.62
N ALA A 42 -18.57 13.50 28.06
CA ALA A 42 -19.14 14.52 27.17
C ALA A 42 -18.17 14.93 26.05
N GLU A 43 -16.88 15.12 26.36
CA GLU A 43 -15.85 15.43 25.37
C GLU A 43 -15.58 14.22 24.46
N GLY A 44 -15.50 13.01 25.02
CA GLY A 44 -15.31 11.79 24.24
C GLY A 44 -16.42 11.51 23.25
N LYS A 45 -17.69 11.83 23.57
CA LYS A 45 -18.81 11.71 22.65
C LYS A 45 -18.68 12.61 21.41
N ASP A 46 -18.27 13.87 21.57
CA ASP A 46 -18.02 14.78 20.45
C ASP A 46 -16.87 14.26 19.56
N PHE A 47 -15.79 13.74 20.16
CA PHE A 47 -14.71 13.12 19.38
C PHE A 47 -15.18 11.87 18.63
N VAL A 48 -15.98 10.99 19.26
CA VAL A 48 -16.53 9.79 18.62
C VAL A 48 -17.35 10.16 17.38
N GLU A 49 -18.22 11.16 17.46
CA GLU A 49 -19.04 11.62 16.31
C GLU A 49 -18.18 12.16 15.16
N ARG A 50 -17.16 12.97 15.48
CA ARG A 50 -16.22 13.51 14.47
C ARG A 50 -15.40 12.41 13.82
N ILE A 51 -14.91 11.46 14.61
CA ILE A 51 -14.13 10.32 14.13
C ILE A 51 -14.99 9.43 13.23
N ALA A 52 -16.22 9.10 13.64
CA ALA A 52 -17.14 8.30 12.83
C ALA A 52 -17.46 8.97 11.49
N THR A 53 -17.73 10.29 11.50
CA THR A 53 -17.96 11.07 10.28
C THR A 53 -16.75 11.03 9.35
N ARG A 54 -15.54 11.20 9.90
CA ARG A 54 -14.30 11.15 9.11
C ARG A 54 -14.01 9.75 8.58
N LEU A 55 -14.24 8.70 9.36
CA LEU A 55 -14.06 7.30 8.92
C LEU A 55 -14.98 6.97 7.75
N HIS A 56 -16.25 7.39 7.81
CA HIS A 56 -17.18 7.20 6.70
C HIS A 56 -16.69 7.89 5.42
N ALA A 57 -16.36 9.19 5.51
CA ALA A 57 -15.86 9.96 4.36
C ALA A 57 -14.54 9.38 3.81
N LEU A 58 -13.61 9.01 4.67
CA LEU A 58 -12.31 8.45 4.30
C LEU A 58 -12.49 7.10 3.61
N SER A 59 -13.30 6.20 4.17
CA SER A 59 -13.56 4.89 3.55
C SER A 59 -14.14 5.01 2.15
N TYR A 60 -15.14 5.88 1.96
CA TYR A 60 -15.72 6.14 0.65
C TYR A 60 -14.68 6.69 -0.32
N HIS A 61 -13.89 7.67 0.12
CA HIS A 61 -12.87 8.30 -0.70
C HIS A 61 -11.79 7.30 -1.15
N MET A 62 -11.24 6.53 -0.21
CA MET A 62 -10.19 5.55 -0.51
C MET A 62 -10.72 4.45 -1.43
N ARG A 63 -11.86 3.83 -1.10
CA ARG A 63 -12.42 2.73 -1.88
C ARG A 63 -12.88 3.13 -3.28
N SER A 64 -13.27 4.39 -3.48
CA SER A 64 -13.79 4.87 -4.77
C SER A 64 -12.74 5.51 -5.66
N TYR A 65 -11.73 6.17 -5.10
CA TYR A 65 -10.80 6.99 -5.87
C TYR A 65 -9.35 6.52 -5.82
N PHE A 66 -8.95 5.85 -4.75
CA PHE A 66 -7.61 5.26 -4.67
C PHE A 66 -7.58 3.85 -5.24
N TRP A 67 -8.71 3.15 -5.29
CA TRP A 67 -8.76 1.80 -5.84
C TRP A 67 -8.50 1.79 -7.34
N LEU A 68 -7.66 0.86 -7.78
CA LEU A 68 -7.35 0.62 -9.18
C LEU A 68 -7.27 -0.88 -9.45
N ASP A 69 -8.12 -1.34 -10.35
CA ASP A 69 -8.07 -2.66 -10.98
C ASP A 69 -8.12 -2.49 -12.51
N PHE A 70 -8.15 -3.59 -13.25
CA PHE A 70 -8.19 -3.56 -14.71
C PHE A 70 -9.38 -2.77 -15.26
N GLN A 71 -10.57 -2.93 -14.69
CA GLN A 71 -11.76 -2.22 -15.14
C GLN A 71 -11.64 -0.72 -14.88
N GLN A 72 -11.21 -0.34 -13.67
CA GLN A 72 -11.05 1.05 -13.29
C GLN A 72 -9.94 1.74 -14.11
N LEU A 73 -8.85 1.03 -14.43
CA LEU A 73 -7.80 1.51 -15.33
C LEU A 73 -8.36 1.78 -16.74
N ASN A 74 -9.17 0.87 -17.29
CA ASN A 74 -9.83 1.04 -18.58
C ASN A 74 -10.78 2.25 -18.57
N ASP A 75 -11.51 2.47 -17.48
CA ASP A 75 -12.37 3.64 -17.32
C ASP A 75 -11.56 4.95 -17.28
N ILE A 76 -10.47 5.00 -16.50
CA ILE A 76 -9.59 6.19 -16.39
C ILE A 76 -8.91 6.49 -17.74
N TYR A 77 -8.48 5.46 -18.46
CA TYR A 77 -7.91 5.59 -19.80
C TYR A 77 -8.88 6.27 -20.80
N ARG A 78 -10.18 6.19 -20.54
CA ARG A 78 -11.25 6.75 -21.39
C ARG A 78 -11.85 8.04 -20.84
N TYR A 79 -11.25 8.63 -19.80
CA TYR A 79 -11.76 9.87 -19.21
C TYR A 79 -11.76 11.01 -20.22
N LYS A 80 -12.80 11.85 -20.12
CA LYS A 80 -12.78 13.18 -20.70
C LYS A 80 -12.13 14.13 -19.70
N THR A 81 -11.41 15.11 -20.21
CA THR A 81 -10.80 16.19 -19.42
C THR A 81 -11.74 17.39 -19.34
N GLU A 82 -11.46 18.30 -18.41
CA GLU A 82 -12.18 19.58 -18.26
C GLU A 82 -13.67 19.44 -17.90
N GLU A 83 -14.03 18.37 -17.20
CA GLU A 83 -15.39 18.16 -16.70
C GLU A 83 -15.69 19.09 -15.50
N TYR A 84 -16.48 20.13 -15.72
CA TYR A 84 -16.93 21.05 -14.66
C TYR A 84 -18.39 20.76 -14.26
N SER A 85 -18.60 19.75 -13.41
CA SER A 85 -19.93 19.48 -12.82
C SER A 85 -19.84 18.65 -11.54
N HIS A 86 -20.88 18.71 -10.69
CA HIS A 86 -21.01 17.81 -9.53
C HIS A 86 -21.19 16.34 -9.93
N THR A 87 -21.60 16.09 -11.17
CA THR A 87 -21.80 14.76 -11.77
C THR A 87 -20.61 14.28 -12.60
N ALA A 88 -19.48 15.00 -12.55
CA ALA A 88 -18.26 14.64 -13.28
C ALA A 88 -17.75 13.25 -12.87
N VAL A 89 -17.35 12.47 -13.87
CA VAL A 89 -16.72 11.16 -13.69
C VAL A 89 -15.26 11.38 -13.33
N ASN A 90 -14.57 12.26 -14.07
CA ASN A 90 -13.17 12.60 -13.84
C ASN A 90 -13.02 13.70 -12.76
N LYS A 91 -13.35 13.37 -11.51
CA LYS A 91 -13.41 14.33 -10.39
C LYS A 91 -12.10 15.06 -10.08
N PHE A 92 -10.97 14.46 -10.45
CA PHE A 92 -9.64 15.03 -10.21
C PHE A 92 -9.00 15.61 -11.46
N ASN A 93 -9.71 15.62 -12.60
CA ASN A 93 -9.18 16.06 -13.88
C ASN A 93 -7.85 15.36 -14.23
N VAL A 94 -7.80 14.04 -14.04
CA VAL A 94 -6.66 13.21 -14.46
C VAL A 94 -6.59 13.21 -15.98
N ILE A 95 -5.40 13.45 -16.53
CA ILE A 95 -5.17 13.43 -17.97
C ILE A 95 -4.87 11.98 -18.39
N PRO A 96 -5.68 11.33 -19.25
CA PRO A 96 -5.43 9.93 -19.64
C PRO A 96 -4.06 9.68 -20.25
N ASP A 97 -3.57 10.62 -21.06
CA ASP A 97 -2.24 10.55 -21.69
C ASP A 97 -1.08 10.64 -20.68
N SER A 98 -1.37 10.94 -19.40
CA SER A 98 -0.38 10.94 -18.32
C SER A 98 -0.25 9.59 -17.59
N ILE A 99 -1.09 8.61 -17.94
CA ILE A 99 -0.98 7.24 -17.39
C ILE A 99 0.33 6.63 -17.90
N PRO A 100 1.21 6.12 -17.01
CA PRO A 100 2.50 5.62 -17.44
C PRO A 100 2.39 4.24 -18.11
N ASP A 101 3.16 4.03 -19.19
CA ASP A 101 3.08 2.83 -20.03
C ASP A 101 3.22 1.51 -19.25
N TRP A 102 4.12 1.48 -18.26
CA TRP A 102 4.37 0.27 -17.44
C TRP A 102 3.11 -0.24 -16.74
N LEU A 103 2.13 0.63 -16.47
CA LEU A 103 0.92 0.27 -15.74
C LEU A 103 0.02 -0.66 -16.56
N PHE A 104 -0.04 -0.47 -17.88
CA PHE A 104 -0.84 -1.31 -18.77
C PHE A 104 -0.28 -2.74 -18.83
N ASP A 105 1.04 -2.90 -18.81
CA ASP A 105 1.69 -4.21 -18.79
C ASP A 105 1.65 -4.85 -17.39
N PHE A 106 1.70 -4.02 -16.34
CA PHE A 106 1.71 -4.46 -14.95
C PHE A 106 0.33 -4.86 -14.43
N MET A 107 -0.75 -4.21 -14.85
CA MET A 107 -2.10 -4.51 -14.34
C MET A 107 -2.57 -5.90 -14.85
N PRO A 108 -2.77 -6.91 -13.98
CA PRO A 108 -3.33 -8.19 -14.40
C PRO A 108 -4.84 -8.08 -14.67
N CYS A 109 -5.42 -9.08 -15.35
CA CYS A 109 -6.87 -9.16 -15.54
C CYS A 109 -7.63 -9.39 -14.22
N GLU A 110 -7.04 -10.16 -13.30
CA GLU A 110 -7.54 -10.39 -11.96
C GLU A 110 -6.55 -9.83 -10.94
N GLY A 111 -7.03 -8.90 -10.10
CA GLY A 111 -6.23 -8.21 -9.11
C GLY A 111 -6.42 -6.69 -9.15
N GLY A 112 -5.86 -6.03 -8.15
CA GLY A 112 -5.96 -4.58 -8.02
C GLY A 112 -5.25 -4.07 -6.77
N PHE A 113 -5.10 -2.76 -6.66
CA PHE A 113 -4.45 -2.14 -5.51
C PHE A 113 -4.92 -0.71 -5.28
N PHE A 114 -4.58 -0.16 -4.12
CA PHE A 114 -4.71 1.26 -3.87
C PHE A 114 -3.48 2.01 -4.43
N VAL A 115 -3.72 2.95 -5.34
CA VAL A 115 -2.68 3.80 -5.92
C VAL A 115 -1.95 4.62 -4.87
N GLY A 116 -0.72 5.04 -5.17
CA GLY A 116 0.14 5.73 -4.24
C GLY A 116 -0.39 7.07 -3.76
N ASN A 117 -1.07 7.83 -4.62
CA ASN A 117 -1.56 9.17 -4.30
C ASN A 117 -2.68 9.61 -5.25
N VAL A 118 -3.63 10.39 -4.74
CA VAL A 118 -4.68 11.04 -5.53
C VAL A 118 -4.82 12.48 -5.07
N SER A 119 -4.65 13.43 -6.00
CA SER A 119 -4.74 14.87 -5.75
C SER A 119 -5.25 15.58 -7.01
N PRO A 120 -5.66 16.87 -6.91
CA PRO A 120 -6.12 17.62 -8.09
C PRO A 120 -5.08 17.57 -9.23
N ALA A 121 -5.51 17.15 -10.41
CA ALA A 121 -4.71 16.96 -11.63
C ALA A 121 -3.51 16.00 -11.51
N ARG A 122 -3.46 15.16 -10.46
CA ARG A 122 -2.34 14.24 -10.25
C ARG A 122 -2.78 12.95 -9.58
N MET A 123 -2.47 11.83 -10.23
CA MET A 123 -2.59 10.48 -9.68
C MET A 123 -1.23 9.79 -9.77
N ASP A 124 -0.72 9.31 -8.64
CA ASP A 124 0.53 8.55 -8.58
C ASP A 124 0.19 7.06 -8.57
N PHE A 125 0.36 6.43 -9.73
CA PHE A 125 -0.02 5.03 -9.95
C PHE A 125 0.94 4.02 -9.33
N ARG A 126 2.04 4.44 -8.69
CA ARG A 126 2.97 3.50 -8.04
C ARG A 126 2.25 2.70 -6.96
N TRP A 127 2.53 1.41 -6.91
CA TRP A 127 2.09 0.54 -5.82
C TRP A 127 2.98 0.77 -4.60
N PHE A 128 2.38 0.90 -3.41
CA PHE A 128 3.10 1.02 -2.13
C PHE A 128 2.68 -0.10 -1.19
N ALA A 129 3.66 -0.88 -0.72
CA ALA A 129 3.43 -2.07 0.08
C ALA A 129 2.71 -1.76 1.40
N LEU A 130 3.27 -0.85 2.20
CA LEU A 130 2.76 -0.58 3.55
C LEU A 130 1.33 -0.08 3.51
N GLY A 131 1.03 0.86 2.62
CA GLY A 131 -0.32 1.41 2.46
C GLY A 131 -1.36 0.36 2.10
N ASN A 132 -1.04 -0.56 1.18
CA ASN A 132 -1.93 -1.66 0.79
C ASN A 132 -2.09 -2.71 1.89
N MET A 133 -1.01 -3.12 2.56
CA MET A 133 -1.07 -4.10 3.65
C MET A 133 -1.85 -3.55 4.86
N ILE A 134 -1.62 -2.28 5.25
CA ILE A 134 -2.41 -1.63 6.31
C ILE A 134 -3.87 -1.46 5.89
N ALA A 135 -4.16 -1.20 4.61
CA ALA A 135 -5.54 -1.11 4.15
C ALA A 135 -6.29 -2.44 4.37
N ILE A 136 -5.63 -3.58 4.12
CA ILE A 136 -6.18 -4.91 4.43
C ILE A 136 -6.35 -5.10 5.94
N VAL A 137 -5.27 -4.90 6.71
CA VAL A 137 -5.23 -5.18 8.16
C VAL A 137 -6.21 -4.31 8.96
N SER A 138 -6.42 -3.06 8.57
CA SER A 138 -7.37 -2.13 9.19
C SER A 138 -8.83 -2.29 8.73
N SER A 139 -9.08 -3.15 7.75
CA SER A 139 -10.37 -3.29 7.04
C SER A 139 -10.83 -2.00 6.33
N LEU A 140 -9.87 -1.19 5.87
CA LEU A 140 -10.13 -0.11 4.93
C LEU A 140 -10.51 -0.70 3.56
N ALA A 141 -9.73 -1.67 3.08
CA ALA A 141 -10.05 -2.45 1.89
C ALA A 141 -11.32 -3.29 2.14
N THR A 142 -12.21 -3.41 1.16
CA THR A 142 -13.29 -4.42 1.24
C THR A 142 -12.71 -5.83 1.14
N PRO A 143 -13.49 -6.89 1.43
CA PRO A 143 -13.04 -8.27 1.23
C PRO A 143 -12.57 -8.52 -0.20
N GLU A 144 -13.34 -8.05 -1.19
CA GLU A 144 -13.02 -8.21 -2.62
C GLU A 144 -11.73 -7.48 -2.98
N GLN A 145 -11.56 -6.25 -2.50
CA GLN A 145 -10.32 -5.49 -2.71
C GLN A 145 -9.12 -6.14 -2.02
N SER A 146 -9.32 -6.70 -0.83
CA SER A 146 -8.26 -7.40 -0.10
C SER A 146 -7.81 -8.64 -0.85
N MET A 147 -8.76 -9.43 -1.37
CA MET A 147 -8.45 -10.60 -2.20
C MET A 147 -7.73 -10.19 -3.49
N ALA A 148 -8.21 -9.16 -4.17
CA ALA A 148 -7.60 -8.62 -5.39
C ALA A 148 -6.16 -8.08 -5.17
N ILE A 149 -5.85 -7.52 -4.00
CA ILE A 149 -4.46 -7.16 -3.65
C ILE A 149 -3.59 -8.40 -3.52
N MET A 150 -4.12 -9.48 -2.93
CA MET A 150 -3.37 -10.73 -2.82
C MET A 150 -3.21 -11.43 -4.18
N ASP A 151 -4.23 -11.39 -5.04
CA ASP A 151 -4.17 -11.87 -6.44
C ASP A 151 -3.06 -11.12 -7.20
N LEU A 152 -3.03 -9.78 -7.09
CA LEU A 152 -1.96 -8.97 -7.68
C LEU A 152 -0.56 -9.39 -7.21
N ILE A 153 -0.39 -9.68 -5.92
CA ILE A 153 0.91 -10.12 -5.37
C ILE A 153 1.31 -11.50 -5.90
N GLU A 154 0.35 -12.41 -6.09
CA GLU A 154 0.61 -13.73 -6.66
C GLU A 154 0.95 -13.63 -8.15
N GLU A 155 0.20 -12.84 -8.94
CA GLU A 155 0.41 -12.64 -10.37
C GLU A 155 1.69 -11.85 -10.69
N ARG A 156 2.01 -10.83 -9.88
CA ARG A 156 3.20 -9.97 -10.04
C ARG A 156 4.26 -10.26 -8.99
N TRP A 157 4.41 -11.54 -8.65
CA TRP A 157 5.35 -11.99 -7.61
C TRP A 157 6.79 -11.57 -7.90
N GLU A 158 7.25 -11.68 -9.14
CA GLU A 158 8.63 -11.33 -9.49
C GLU A 158 8.90 -9.84 -9.32
N GLU A 159 7.95 -8.99 -9.69
CA GLU A 159 8.02 -7.54 -9.58
C GLU A 159 7.92 -7.04 -8.14
N LEU A 160 6.99 -7.59 -7.36
CA LEU A 160 6.66 -7.09 -6.02
C LEU A 160 7.47 -7.79 -4.90
N ILE A 161 7.85 -9.06 -5.08
CA ILE A 161 8.64 -9.85 -4.12
C ILE A 161 10.05 -10.13 -4.66
N GLY A 162 10.16 -10.62 -5.90
CA GLY A 162 11.42 -11.04 -6.49
C GLY A 162 12.12 -12.15 -5.68
N GLU A 163 13.40 -11.93 -5.35
CA GLU A 163 14.23 -12.83 -4.54
C GLU A 163 14.41 -12.35 -3.08
N MET A 164 13.78 -11.23 -2.70
CA MET A 164 13.77 -10.74 -1.33
C MET A 164 12.46 -9.97 -1.06
N PRO A 165 11.56 -10.49 -0.21
CA PRO A 165 10.36 -9.76 0.17
C PRO A 165 10.72 -8.53 1.02
N LEU A 166 9.98 -7.43 0.94
CA LEU A 166 8.97 -7.04 -0.04
C LEU A 166 9.41 -5.70 -0.65
N LYS A 167 9.09 -5.42 -1.91
CA LYS A 167 9.33 -4.08 -2.46
C LYS A 167 8.62 -3.02 -1.62
N ILE A 168 9.30 -1.92 -1.30
CA ILE A 168 8.65 -0.78 -0.63
C ILE A 168 7.58 -0.14 -1.54
N CYS A 169 7.95 0.05 -2.80
CA CYS A 169 7.08 0.55 -3.85
C CYS A 169 7.48 -0.05 -5.20
N TYR A 170 6.58 0.03 -6.17
CA TYR A 170 6.84 -0.40 -7.54
C TYR A 170 6.12 0.52 -8.55
N PRO A 171 6.76 0.85 -9.69
CA PRO A 171 8.17 0.62 -10.02
C PRO A 171 9.09 1.65 -9.33
N ALA A 172 10.41 1.52 -9.58
CA ALA A 172 11.35 2.59 -9.27
C ALA A 172 11.22 3.74 -10.28
N ILE A 173 11.41 4.97 -9.80
CA ILE A 173 11.56 6.17 -10.61
C ILE A 173 12.96 6.15 -11.25
N GLU A 174 13.03 6.39 -12.56
CA GLU A 174 14.27 6.37 -13.34
C GLU A 174 14.51 7.67 -14.14
N ASN A 175 15.72 7.81 -14.69
CA ASN A 175 16.09 8.85 -15.67
C ASN A 175 15.69 10.29 -15.27
N HIS A 176 14.94 10.97 -16.12
CA HIS A 176 14.56 12.38 -15.94
C HIS A 176 13.60 12.56 -14.76
N GLU A 177 12.67 11.63 -14.61
CA GLU A 177 11.72 11.62 -13.50
C GLU A 177 12.46 11.52 -12.16
N TRP A 178 13.52 10.70 -12.08
CA TRP A 178 14.31 10.59 -10.85
C TRP A 178 14.96 11.92 -10.49
N ARG A 179 15.52 12.64 -11.45
CA ARG A 179 16.15 13.95 -11.22
C ARG A 179 15.14 14.96 -10.68
N ILE A 180 13.95 15.01 -11.26
CA ILE A 180 12.89 15.94 -10.89
C ILE A 180 12.26 15.56 -9.55
N VAL A 181 11.76 14.33 -9.43
CA VAL A 181 10.96 13.90 -8.28
C VAL A 181 11.81 13.76 -7.03
N THR A 182 13.06 13.32 -7.15
CA THR A 182 13.94 13.11 -5.99
C THR A 182 14.91 14.25 -5.71
N GLY A 183 15.05 15.21 -6.63
CA GLY A 183 16.09 16.23 -6.54
C GLY A 183 17.51 15.65 -6.66
N CYS A 184 17.67 14.59 -7.45
CA CYS A 184 18.92 13.84 -7.62
C CYS A 184 19.45 13.20 -6.31
N ASP A 185 18.56 12.71 -5.44
CA ASP A 185 18.94 12.09 -4.16
C ASP A 185 19.81 10.83 -4.36
N PRO A 186 21.11 10.87 -4.00
CA PRO A 186 22.06 9.80 -4.28
C PRO A 186 21.83 8.52 -3.47
N LYS A 187 20.98 8.57 -2.43
CA LYS A 187 20.57 7.40 -1.65
C LYS A 187 19.40 6.65 -2.30
N ASN A 188 18.55 7.37 -3.04
CA ASN A 188 17.35 6.85 -3.70
C ASN A 188 17.56 6.60 -5.20
N THR A 189 18.71 6.02 -5.58
CA THR A 189 18.97 5.61 -6.96
C THR A 189 18.01 4.51 -7.42
N ARG A 190 17.99 4.19 -8.73
CA ARG A 190 17.14 3.14 -9.31
C ARG A 190 17.16 1.85 -8.47
N TRP A 191 15.98 1.36 -8.12
CA TRP A 191 15.80 0.11 -7.36
C TRP A 191 16.60 0.05 -6.06
N SER A 192 16.70 1.18 -5.35
CA SER A 192 17.50 1.30 -4.13
C SER A 192 16.77 2.08 -3.05
N TYR A 193 16.98 1.68 -1.79
CA TYR A 193 16.41 2.31 -0.61
C TYR A 193 14.89 2.53 -0.75
N HIS A 194 14.39 3.78 -0.71
CA HIS A 194 12.96 4.04 -0.87
C HIS A 194 12.48 3.95 -2.32
N ASN A 195 13.38 4.02 -3.30
CA ASN A 195 13.07 3.99 -4.73
C ASN A 195 13.08 2.56 -5.29
N GLY A 196 12.12 1.74 -4.87
CA GLY A 196 11.98 0.35 -5.33
C GLY A 196 12.94 -0.65 -4.67
N GLY A 197 13.51 -0.32 -3.51
CA GLY A 197 14.26 -1.27 -2.69
C GLY A 197 13.36 -2.36 -2.10
N SER A 198 13.94 -3.52 -1.79
CA SER A 198 13.28 -4.61 -1.06
C SER A 198 13.59 -4.50 0.43
N TRP A 199 12.55 -4.50 1.27
CA TRP A 199 12.65 -4.23 2.70
C TRP A 199 12.18 -5.42 3.53
N PRO A 200 13.09 -6.17 4.19
CA PRO A 200 12.73 -7.36 4.97
C PRO A 200 11.77 -7.07 6.13
N VAL A 201 11.79 -5.85 6.68
CA VAL A 201 10.86 -5.45 7.74
C VAL A 201 9.39 -5.55 7.30
N LEU A 202 9.06 -5.41 6.01
CA LEU A 202 7.68 -5.48 5.54
C LEU A 202 7.10 -6.91 5.55
N LEU A 203 7.93 -7.92 5.79
CA LEU A 203 7.53 -9.32 5.82
C LEU A 203 6.42 -9.60 6.85
N TRP A 204 6.47 -8.98 8.04
CA TRP A 204 5.43 -9.19 9.05
C TRP A 204 4.07 -8.64 8.63
N LEU A 205 4.04 -7.52 7.90
CA LEU A 205 2.79 -6.92 7.40
C LEU A 205 2.20 -7.78 6.28
N LEU A 206 3.04 -8.25 5.35
CA LEU A 206 2.61 -9.21 4.33
C LEU A 206 2.03 -10.46 4.98
N THR A 207 2.65 -10.97 6.04
CA THR A 207 2.14 -12.12 6.79
C THR A 207 0.80 -11.83 7.45
N ALA A 208 0.65 -10.70 8.15
CA ALA A 208 -0.60 -10.31 8.79
C ALA A 208 -1.74 -10.19 7.77
N ALA A 209 -1.49 -9.50 6.65
CA ALA A 209 -2.46 -9.38 5.56
C ALA A 209 -2.81 -10.75 4.96
N SER A 210 -1.81 -11.59 4.68
CA SER A 210 -2.00 -12.95 4.15
C SER A 210 -2.86 -13.84 5.06
N ILE A 211 -2.66 -13.77 6.37
CA ILE A 211 -3.49 -14.52 7.33
C ILE A 211 -4.90 -13.95 7.35
N LYS A 212 -5.05 -12.62 7.39
CA LYS A 212 -6.36 -11.95 7.43
C LYS A 212 -7.22 -12.28 6.20
N THR A 213 -6.60 -12.44 5.04
CA THR A 213 -7.29 -12.82 3.79
C THR A 213 -7.39 -14.33 3.58
N GLY A 214 -7.00 -15.15 4.56
CA GLY A 214 -7.06 -16.61 4.43
C GLY A 214 -6.08 -17.20 3.39
N ARG A 215 -5.00 -16.48 3.06
CA ARG A 215 -3.96 -16.90 2.10
C ARG A 215 -2.56 -17.06 2.74
N PRO A 216 -2.40 -17.87 3.81
CA PRO A 216 -1.12 -18.01 4.52
C PRO A 216 0.01 -18.61 3.65
N GLN A 217 -0.30 -19.25 2.52
CA GLN A 217 0.71 -19.77 1.58
C GLN A 217 1.62 -18.67 1.01
N ILE A 218 1.09 -17.46 0.80
CA ILE A 218 1.86 -16.30 0.30
C ILE A 218 2.94 -15.94 1.32
N ALA A 219 2.55 -15.83 2.59
CA ALA A 219 3.45 -15.56 3.71
C ALA A 219 4.51 -16.65 3.87
N ARG A 220 4.13 -17.95 3.83
CA ARG A 220 5.08 -19.07 3.90
C ARG A 220 6.14 -18.98 2.81
N ARG A 221 5.72 -18.79 1.55
CA ARG A 221 6.63 -18.64 0.40
C ARG A 221 7.58 -17.45 0.57
N ALA A 222 7.10 -16.31 1.06
CA ALA A 222 7.93 -15.13 1.31
C ALA A 222 8.95 -15.36 2.43
N ILE A 223 8.55 -16.00 3.53
CA ILE A 223 9.44 -16.33 4.64
C ILE A 223 10.52 -17.32 4.20
N ASP A 224 10.15 -18.40 3.51
CA ASP A 224 11.10 -19.40 2.98
C ASP A 224 12.14 -18.75 2.06
N LEU A 225 11.74 -17.73 1.30
CA LEU A 225 12.64 -16.97 0.43
C LEU A 225 13.61 -16.11 1.26
N ALA A 226 13.11 -15.40 2.26
CA ALA A 226 13.91 -14.54 3.14
C ALA A 226 14.93 -15.36 3.97
N GLU A 227 14.52 -16.51 4.51
CA GLU A 227 15.35 -17.40 5.34
C GLU A 227 16.60 -17.91 4.61
N ARG A 228 16.56 -18.03 3.27
CA ARG A 228 17.73 -18.46 2.48
C ARG A 228 18.92 -17.53 2.60
N ARG A 229 18.68 -16.25 2.93
CA ARG A 229 19.66 -15.16 2.77
C ARG A 229 19.81 -14.24 3.98
N LEU A 230 18.75 -13.91 4.72
CA LEU A 230 18.80 -12.87 5.77
C LEU A 230 19.91 -13.11 6.80
N LEU A 231 20.03 -14.34 7.30
CA LEU A 231 21.08 -14.69 8.25
C LEU A 231 22.48 -14.60 7.63
N LYS A 232 22.66 -15.13 6.41
CA LYS A 232 23.94 -15.15 5.70
C LYS A 232 24.45 -13.75 5.38
N ASP A 233 23.54 -12.84 5.05
CA ASP A 233 23.86 -11.46 4.70
C ASP A 233 24.04 -10.56 5.95
N GLY A 234 23.78 -11.09 7.16
CA GLY A 234 23.93 -10.37 8.42
C GLY A 234 22.79 -9.40 8.71
N TRP A 235 21.55 -9.79 8.40
CA TRP A 235 20.32 -9.02 8.64
C TRP A 235 20.36 -7.57 8.12
N PRO A 236 20.50 -7.36 6.80
CA PRO A 236 20.56 -6.02 6.23
C PRO A 236 19.30 -5.19 6.45
N GLU A 237 19.45 -3.86 6.45
CA GLU A 237 18.35 -2.91 6.51
C GLU A 237 17.42 -3.01 5.28
N TYR A 238 17.98 -3.13 4.08
CA TYR A 238 17.27 -3.25 2.82
C TYR A 238 18.16 -3.92 1.74
N TYR A 239 17.54 -4.26 0.61
CA TYR A 239 18.15 -4.86 -0.57
C TYR A 239 17.84 -4.05 -1.83
N ASP A 240 18.75 -4.07 -2.79
CA ASP A 240 18.70 -3.31 -4.04
C ASP A 240 18.55 -4.20 -5.27
N GLY A 241 18.15 -3.56 -6.37
CA GLY A 241 17.95 -4.17 -7.69
C GLY A 241 16.51 -4.62 -7.91
N LYS A 242 16.13 -4.80 -9.19
CA LYS A 242 14.77 -5.18 -9.59
C LYS A 242 14.23 -6.37 -8.80
N LEU A 243 15.06 -7.39 -8.60
CA LEU A 243 14.70 -8.61 -7.87
C LEU A 243 15.12 -8.61 -6.39
N GLY A 244 15.71 -7.53 -5.86
CA GLY A 244 16.25 -7.52 -4.48
C GLY A 244 17.48 -8.42 -4.32
N LYS A 245 18.25 -8.63 -5.39
CA LYS A 245 19.39 -9.55 -5.43
C LYS A 245 20.58 -9.06 -4.62
N TYR A 246 20.78 -7.75 -4.52
CA TYR A 246 21.98 -7.17 -3.93
C TYR A 246 21.67 -6.64 -2.54
N VAL A 247 22.59 -6.81 -1.58
CA VAL A 247 22.48 -6.09 -0.30
C VAL A 247 22.49 -4.59 -0.59
N GLY A 248 21.63 -3.83 0.11
CA GLY A 248 21.43 -2.42 -0.18
C GLY A 248 22.72 -1.61 -0.14
N LYS A 249 22.88 -0.66 -1.07
CA LYS A 249 24.11 0.11 -1.30
C LYS A 249 24.70 0.76 -0.04
N GLN A 250 23.82 1.18 0.87
CA GLN A 250 24.18 1.75 2.17
C GLN A 250 23.46 1.04 3.32
N ALA A 251 23.07 -0.23 3.15
CA ALA A 251 22.32 -0.97 4.15
C ALA A 251 23.18 -1.26 5.38
N ARG A 252 22.65 -0.94 6.56
CA ARG A 252 23.24 -1.36 7.83
C ARG A 252 22.99 -2.85 8.05
N LYS A 253 23.97 -3.54 8.62
CA LYS A 253 23.81 -4.92 9.11
C LYS A 253 23.15 -4.93 10.49
N PHE A 254 22.59 -6.07 10.86
CA PHE A 254 21.92 -6.29 12.15
C PHE A 254 20.84 -5.25 12.44
N GLN A 255 20.13 -4.85 11.40
CA GLN A 255 19.07 -3.87 11.52
C GLN A 255 17.91 -4.47 12.33
N THR A 256 17.61 -3.87 13.48
CA THR A 256 16.69 -4.41 14.49
C THR A 256 15.33 -4.79 13.91
N TRP A 257 14.76 -3.95 13.05
CA TRP A 257 13.43 -4.21 12.48
C TRP A 257 13.42 -5.28 11.39
N SER A 258 14.57 -5.62 10.80
CA SER A 258 14.66 -6.67 9.79
C SER A 258 14.60 -8.02 10.49
N ILE A 259 15.27 -8.10 11.65
CA ILE A 259 15.21 -9.25 12.57
C ILE A 259 13.81 -9.35 13.17
N ALA A 260 13.30 -8.27 13.75
CA ALA A 260 11.99 -8.28 14.42
C ALA A 260 10.84 -8.57 13.44
N GLY A 261 10.87 -8.00 12.23
CA GLY A 261 9.86 -8.27 11.21
C GLY A 261 9.83 -9.74 10.80
N TYR A 262 10.99 -10.37 10.64
CA TYR A 262 11.06 -11.81 10.40
C TYR A 262 10.49 -12.63 11.58
N LEU A 263 10.87 -12.31 12.82
CA LEU A 263 10.38 -13.02 14.00
C LEU A 263 8.86 -12.88 14.16
N VAL A 264 8.31 -11.68 14.00
CA VAL A 264 6.86 -11.44 14.06
C VAL A 264 6.14 -12.22 12.96
N ALA A 265 6.70 -12.25 11.74
CA ALA A 265 6.13 -13.04 10.65
C ALA A 265 6.07 -14.54 11.00
N LYS A 266 7.13 -15.10 11.60
CA LYS A 266 7.14 -16.50 12.05
C LYS A 266 6.10 -16.76 13.15
N MET A 267 6.06 -15.90 14.17
CA MET A 267 5.12 -16.03 15.29
C MET A 267 3.66 -15.92 14.84
N LEU A 268 3.34 -15.04 13.89
CA LEU A 268 1.99 -14.92 13.33
C LEU A 268 1.58 -16.17 12.53
N LEU A 269 2.51 -16.81 11.81
CA LEU A 269 2.21 -18.05 11.09
C LEU A 269 2.09 -19.27 12.02
N GLU A 270 2.88 -19.31 13.08
CA GLU A 270 2.83 -20.37 14.09
C GLU A 270 1.54 -20.31 14.89
N ASP A 271 1.09 -19.11 15.25
CA ASP A 271 -0.17 -18.88 15.93
C ASP A 271 -0.95 -17.68 15.32
N PRO A 272 -1.87 -17.97 14.37
CA PRO A 272 -2.72 -16.95 13.75
C PRO A 272 -3.65 -16.21 14.72
N SER A 273 -3.87 -16.70 15.95
CA SER A 273 -4.72 -16.00 16.94
C SER A 273 -4.14 -14.64 17.33
N HIS A 274 -2.83 -14.46 17.19
CA HIS A 274 -2.14 -13.19 17.40
C HIS A 274 -2.54 -12.09 16.40
N LEU A 275 -3.19 -12.42 15.28
CA LEU A 275 -3.61 -11.44 14.28
C LEU A 275 -4.50 -10.35 14.88
N GLY A 276 -5.36 -10.69 15.85
CA GLY A 276 -6.26 -9.73 16.52
C GLY A 276 -5.55 -8.60 17.28
N MET A 277 -4.23 -8.71 17.52
CA MET A 277 -3.45 -7.62 18.11
C MET A 277 -3.18 -6.45 17.14
N ILE A 278 -3.25 -6.70 15.83
CA ILE A 278 -2.95 -5.69 14.81
C ILE A 278 -4.07 -5.52 13.79
N ALA A 279 -4.87 -6.55 13.53
CA ALA A 279 -5.98 -6.48 12.60
C ALA A 279 -7.25 -5.98 13.27
N LEU A 280 -8.03 -5.22 12.51
CA LEU A 280 -9.37 -4.80 12.88
C LEU A 280 -10.38 -5.54 12.01
N GLU A 281 -11.45 -6.03 12.63
CA GLU A 281 -12.56 -6.66 11.92
C GLU A 281 -13.36 -5.67 11.08
N GLU A 282 -14.09 -6.18 10.10
CA GLU A 282 -15.00 -5.39 9.29
C GLU A 282 -16.04 -4.67 10.15
N ASP A 283 -16.28 -3.39 9.84
CA ASP A 283 -17.36 -2.66 10.48
C ASP A 283 -18.68 -3.01 9.78
N LYS A 284 -19.59 -3.67 10.52
CA LYS A 284 -20.92 -4.05 10.02
C LYS A 284 -21.73 -2.83 9.52
N ALA A 285 -21.42 -1.63 10.00
CA ALA A 285 -22.07 -0.38 9.59
C ALA A 285 -21.49 0.24 8.30
N MET A 286 -20.33 -0.21 7.83
CA MET A 286 -19.62 0.35 6.67
C MET A 286 -19.79 -0.51 5.39
N LYS A 287 -20.92 -1.20 5.26
CA LYS A 287 -21.25 -1.95 4.04
C LYS A 287 -21.35 -0.98 2.84
N PRO A 288 -20.73 -1.31 1.70
CA PRO A 288 -20.82 -0.45 0.53
C PRO A 288 -22.27 -0.35 0.05
N VAL A 289 -22.70 0.87 -0.27
CA VAL A 289 -23.95 1.08 -0.99
C VAL A 289 -23.73 0.54 -2.40
N LEU A 290 -24.36 -0.60 -2.71
CA LEU A 290 -24.36 -1.20 -4.05
C LEU A 290 -24.77 -0.14 -5.09
N ARG A 291 -23.83 0.32 -5.92
CA ARG A 291 -24.18 1.04 -7.15
C ARG A 291 -24.68 0.00 -8.14
N ARG A 292 -25.97 0.07 -8.49
CA ARG A 292 -26.50 -0.66 -9.65
C ARG A 292 -25.68 -0.25 -10.88
N SER A 293 -25.03 -1.21 -11.52
CA SER A 293 -24.52 -1.05 -12.87
C SER A 293 -25.70 -0.69 -13.78
N ALA A 294 -25.61 0.44 -14.46
CA ALA A 294 -26.53 0.75 -15.54
C ALA A 294 -26.16 -0.17 -16.71
N SER A 295 -26.81 -1.33 -16.80
CA SER A 295 -26.79 -2.14 -18.01
C SER A 295 -27.50 -1.35 -19.10
N TRP A 296 -26.73 -0.86 -20.07
CA TRP A 296 -27.27 -0.34 -21.32
C TRP A 296 -27.85 -1.52 -22.10
N THR A 297 -29.18 -1.55 -22.23
CA THR A 297 -29.86 -2.39 -23.22
C THR A 297 -29.89 -1.64 -24.54
N ASN A 298 -29.45 -2.33 -25.60
CA ASN A 298 -29.49 -1.90 -27.01
C ASN A 298 -30.84 -1.33 -27.44
#